data_AF-A0A1Y1QPB7-F1
#
_entry.id   AF-A0A1Y1QPB7-F1
#
_cell.length_a   1.000
_cell.length_b   1.000
_cell.length_c   1.000
_cell.angle_alpha   90.00
_cell.angle_beta   90.00
_cell.angle_gamma   90.00
#
_symmetry.space_group_name_H-M   'P 1'
#
loop_
_entity.id
_entity.type
_entity.pdbx_description
1 polymer ?
#
loop_
_entity_poly.entity_id
_entity_poly.type
_entity_poly.pdbx_seq_one_letter_code
_entity_poly.pdbx_strand_id
1 'polypeptide(L)'
;MSKLLRFGDTIAGYEVPVLNEREVRAAAGILFFFAIVTFMNAFLMGNFYPTQVFIVAFLGDFTIRLFINPQFAPSMILGRLAASPYTQVPS
;
A
#
# COMPACT_ATOMS: atom_id res chain seq x y z
N MET A 1 17.65 -7.77 16.87
CA MET A 1 16.38 -8.39 17.32
C MET A 1 15.36 -7.26 17.31
N SER A 2 14.42 -7.08 16.40
CA SER A 2 13.64 -7.95 15.50
C SER A 2 13.51 -7.24 14.13
N LYS A 3 14.13 -7.80 13.09
CA LYS A 3 14.20 -7.23 11.72
C LYS A 3 12.87 -7.24 10.96
N LEU A 4 11.81 -7.68 11.64
CA LEU A 4 10.47 -7.90 11.08
C LEU A 4 9.62 -6.62 11.07
N LEU A 5 9.84 -5.69 12.01
CA LEU A 5 9.10 -4.42 12.12
C LEU A 5 9.97 -3.25 11.61
N ARG A 6 10.31 -3.25 10.32
CA ARG A 6 11.13 -2.19 9.73
C ARG A 6 10.27 -1.33 8.81
N PHE A 7 10.18 -0.03 9.10
CA PHE A 7 9.38 0.92 8.33
C PHE A 7 10.28 1.75 7.41
N GLY A 8 10.51 1.28 6.18
CA GLY A 8 11.26 2.03 5.16
C GLY A 8 12.66 1.51 4.87
N ASP A 9 13.30 2.15 3.89
CA ASP A 9 14.62 1.82 3.36
C ASP A 9 15.73 2.54 4.14
N THR A 10 16.91 1.91 4.20
CA THR A 10 18.09 2.54 4.84
C THR A 10 18.84 3.27 3.75
N ILE A 11 18.91 4.59 3.85
CA ILE A 11 19.65 5.41 2.91
C ILE A 11 20.90 5.94 3.63
N ALA A 12 22.05 5.85 2.98
CA ALA A 12 23.28 6.43 3.51
C ALA A 12 23.07 7.94 3.73
N GLY A 13 23.29 8.42 4.96
CA GLY A 13 23.03 9.81 5.38
C GLY A 13 21.74 10.02 6.17
N TYR A 14 20.91 8.99 6.37
CA TYR A 14 19.75 9.04 7.27
C TYR A 14 19.94 8.05 8.43
N GLU A 15 19.80 8.56 9.66
CA GLU A 15 19.89 7.74 10.88
C GLU A 15 18.64 6.87 11.10
N VAL A 16 17.52 7.25 10.48
CA VAL A 16 16.23 6.54 10.55
C VAL A 16 15.82 6.02 9.18
N PRO A 17 15.13 4.87 9.11
CA PRO A 17 14.64 4.35 7.82
C PRO A 17 13.56 5.27 7.23
N VAL A 18 13.59 5.47 5.92
CA VAL A 18 12.70 6.41 5.21
C VAL A 18 11.86 5.71 4.14
N LEU A 19 10.64 6.18 3.94
CA LEU A 19 9.75 5.68 2.88
C LEU A 19 9.68 6.67 1.73
N ASN A 20 9.59 6.16 0.51
CA ASN A 20 9.37 6.99 -0.66
C ASN A 20 7.92 7.50 -0.69
N GLU A 21 7.74 8.80 -0.49
CA GLU A 21 6.42 9.44 -0.47
C GLU A 21 5.60 9.21 -1.75
N ARG A 22 6.28 9.07 -2.91
CA ARG A 22 5.62 8.82 -4.19
C ARG A 22 4.98 7.44 -4.23
N GLU A 23 5.67 6.44 -3.71
CA GLU A 23 5.16 5.06 -3.63
C GLU A 23 3.98 4.98 -2.67
N VAL A 24 4.10 5.63 -1.51
CA VAL A 24 3.03 5.71 -0.50
C VAL A 24 1.78 6.38 -1.08
N ARG A 25 1.96 7.49 -1.81
CA ARG A 25 0.84 8.21 -2.44
C ARG A 25 0.18 7.40 -3.56
N ALA A 26 0.98 6.73 -4.39
CA ALA A 26 0.46 5.85 -5.43
C ALA A 26 -0.34 4.68 -4.82
N ALA A 27 0.18 4.04 -3.77
CA ALA A 27 -0.52 2.99 -3.04
C ALA A 27 -1.86 3.46 -2.47
N ALA A 28 -1.89 4.64 -1.85
CA ALA A 28 -3.12 5.24 -1.33
C ALA A 28 -4.15 5.52 -2.45
N GLY A 29 -3.70 6.04 -3.60
CA GLY A 29 -4.55 6.28 -4.76
C GLY A 29 -5.17 5.00 -5.34
N ILE A 30 -4.39 3.92 -5.42
CA ILE A 30 -4.88 2.61 -5.89
C ILE A 30 -5.97 2.06 -4.96
N LEU A 31 -5.73 2.08 -3.65
CA LEU A 31 -6.71 1.63 -2.67
C LEU A 31 -7.99 2.48 -2.71
N PHE A 32 -7.84 3.80 -2.85
CA PHE A 32 -8.96 4.72 -2.98
C PHE A 32 -9.80 4.45 -4.23
N PHE A 33 -9.17 4.18 -5.37
CA PHE A 33 -9.86 3.83 -6.59
C PHE A 33 -10.74 2.58 -6.43
N PHE A 34 -10.19 1.49 -5.89
CA PHE A 34 -10.96 0.27 -5.64
C PHE A 34 -12.05 0.47 -4.58
N ALA A 35 -11.79 1.29 -3.57
CA ALA A 35 -12.81 1.65 -2.57
C ALA A 35 -14.00 2.34 -3.24
N ILE A 36 -13.78 3.33 -4.11
CA ILE A 36 -14.86 4.02 -4.83
C ILE A 36 -15.61 3.05 -5.74
N VAL A 37 -14.91 2.23 -6.53
CA VAL A 37 -15.55 1.29 -7.47
C VAL A 37 -16.47 0.31 -6.72
N THR A 38 -15.98 -0.28 -5.63
CA THR A 38 -16.77 -1.23 -4.84
C THR A 38 -17.88 -0.55 -4.06
N PHE A 39 -17.67 0.66 -3.56
CA PHE A 39 -18.70 1.46 -2.91
C PHE A 39 -19.83 1.85 -3.87
N MET A 40 -19.49 2.30 -5.08
CA MET A 40 -20.47 2.61 -6.13
C MET A 40 -21.26 1.37 -6.55
N ASN A 41 -20.65 0.18 -6.56
CA ASN A 41 -21.35 -1.07 -6.84
C ASN A 41 -22.43 -1.36 -5.78
N ALA A 42 -22.08 -1.20 -4.50
CA ALA A 42 -23.04 -1.34 -3.41
C ALA A 42 -24.13 -0.25 -3.45
N PHE A 43 -23.76 1.00 -3.73
CA PHE A 43 -24.69 2.12 -3.75
C PHE A 43 -25.69 2.07 -4.91
N LEU A 44 -25.22 1.77 -6.12
CA LEU A 44 -26.05 1.80 -7.32
C LEU A 44 -26.79 0.48 -7.58
N MET A 45 -26.14 -0.65 -7.31
CA MET A 45 -26.71 -1.98 -7.61
C MET A 45 -27.24 -2.69 -6.36
N GLY A 46 -27.02 -2.14 -5.17
CA GLY A 46 -27.34 -2.83 -3.91
C GLY A 46 -26.46 -4.06 -3.66
N ASN A 47 -25.40 -4.27 -4.44
CA ASN A 47 -24.54 -5.44 -4.33
C ASN A 47 -23.36 -5.14 -3.41
N PHE A 48 -23.44 -5.62 -2.17
CA PHE A 48 -22.41 -5.42 -1.14
C PHE A 48 -21.26 -6.41 -1.22
N TYR A 49 -21.38 -7.49 -2.00
CA TYR A 49 -20.38 -8.54 -2.07
C TYR A 49 -18.98 -8.01 -2.48
N PRO A 50 -18.84 -7.14 -3.52
CA PRO A 50 -17.55 -6.57 -3.88
C PRO A 50 -16.94 -5.71 -2.77
N THR A 51 -17.76 -4.95 -2.04
CA THR A 51 -17.32 -4.11 -0.91
C THR A 51 -16.80 -4.97 0.24
N GLN A 52 -17.48 -6.08 0.56
CA GLN A 52 -17.04 -7.01 1.61
C GLN A 52 -15.69 -7.62 1.28
N VAL A 53 -15.50 -8.10 0.04
CA VAL A 53 -14.22 -8.64 -0.42
C VAL A 53 -13.13 -7.58 -0.34
N PHE A 54 -13.41 -6.35 -0.78
CA PHE A 54 -12.46 -5.24 -0.68
C PHE A 54 -12.07 -4.93 0.76
N ILE A 55 -13.03 -4.88 1.69
CA ILE A 55 -12.76 -4.61 3.11
C ILE A 55 -11.84 -5.69 3.70
N VAL A 56 -12.09 -6.98 3.43
CA VAL A 56 -11.24 -8.06 3.93
C VAL A 56 -9.82 -7.96 3.35
N ALA A 57 -9.70 -7.71 2.04
CA ALA A 57 -8.40 -7.53 1.38
C ALA A 57 -7.66 -6.30 1.92
N PHE A 58 -8.36 -5.17 2.09
CA PHE A 58 -7.82 -3.92 2.63
C PHE A 58 -7.35 -4.10 4.08
N LEU A 59 -8.12 -4.80 4.91
CA LEU A 59 -7.77 -5.06 6.30
C LEU A 59 -6.56 -6.00 6.40
N GLY A 60 -6.46 -6.98 5.50
CA GLY A 60 -5.25 -7.80 5.35
C GLY A 60 -4.03 -6.96 4.97
N ASP A 61 -4.15 -6.12 3.94
CA ASP A 61 -3.10 -5.20 3.49
C ASP A 61 -2.69 -4.19 4.59
N PHE A 62 -3.64 -3.71 5.40
CA PHE A 62 -3.37 -2.86 6.57
C PHE A 62 -2.68 -3.61 7.71
N THR A 63 -3.10 -4.84 7.99
CA THR A 63 -2.48 -5.70 9.02
C THR A 63 -1.03 -6.01 8.68
N ILE A 64 -0.73 -6.30 7.41
CA ILE A 64 0.65 -6.52 6.93
C ILE A 64 1.49 -5.24 7.11
N ARG A 65 0.92 -4.06 6.81
CA ARG A 65 1.61 -2.76 7.02
C ARG A 65 1.91 -2.48 8.49
N LEU A 66 1.00 -2.84 9.39
CA LEU A 66 1.11 -2.52 10.80
C LEU A 66 2.03 -3.48 11.56
N PHE A 67 1.93 -4.79 11.29
CA PHE A 67 2.56 -5.83 12.12
C PHE A 67 3.76 -6.52 11.48
N ILE A 68 3.93 -6.42 10.17
CA ILE A 68 5.08 -6.98 9.46
C ILE A 68 5.92 -5.80 8.98
N ASN A 69 5.81 -5.42 7.72
CA ASN A 69 6.60 -4.33 7.16
C ASN A 69 5.83 -3.72 5.97
N PRO A 70 5.73 -2.38 5.89
CA PRO A 70 5.03 -1.70 4.80
C PRO A 70 5.50 -2.09 3.40
N GLN A 71 6.77 -2.48 3.22
CA GLN A 71 7.32 -2.88 1.93
C GLN A 71 6.70 -4.17 1.37
N PHE A 72 6.16 -5.04 2.22
CA PHE A 72 5.48 -6.27 1.77
C PHE A 72 3.98 -6.08 1.56
N ALA A 73 3.44 -4.89 1.83
CA ALA A 73 2.03 -4.63 1.62
C ALA A 73 1.72 -4.68 0.12
N PRO A 74 0.75 -5.51 -0.32
CA PRO A 74 0.33 -5.57 -1.72
C PRO A 74 0.07 -4.21 -2.36
N SER A 75 -0.52 -3.26 -1.63
CA SER A 75 -0.76 -1.90 -2.13
C SER A 75 0.53 -1.09 -2.36
N MET A 76 1.56 -1.28 -1.53
CA MET A 76 2.87 -0.63 -1.70
C MET A 76 3.64 -1.21 -2.88
N ILE A 77 3.53 -2.53 -3.10
CA ILE A 77 4.09 -3.20 -4.29
C ILE A 77 3.43 -2.66 -5.56
N LEU A 78 2.10 -2.59 -5.58
CA LEU A 78 1.35 -2.01 -6.71
C LEU A 78 1.65 -0.52 -6.89
N GLY A 79 1.77 0.23 -5.79
CA GLY A 79 2.17 1.64 -5.80
C GLY A 79 3.57 1.83 -6.39
N ARG A 80 4.52 0.96 -6.04
CA ARG A 80 5.88 0.96 -6.63
C ARG A 80 5.85 0.65 -8.11
N LEU A 81 5.08 -0.35 -8.55
CA LEU A 81 4.95 -0.66 -9.98
C LEU A 81 4.31 0.49 -10.77
N ALA A 82 3.26 1.11 -10.24
CA ALA A 82 2.59 2.25 -10.87
C ALA A 82 3.47 3.52 -10.87
N ALA A 83 4.26 3.74 -9.82
CA ALA A 83 5.11 4.90 -9.65
C ALA A 83 6.53 4.73 -10.23
N SER A 84 6.90 3.52 -10.68
CA SER A 84 8.25 3.21 -11.11
C SER A 84 8.29 2.68 -12.55
N PRO A 85 8.46 3.61 -13.52
CA PRO A 85 9.12 3.25 -14.76
C PRO A 85 10.62 3.61 -14.77
N TYR A 86 11.14 4.58 -13.97
CA TYR A 86 12.53 5.09 -14.18
C TYR A 86 13.35 5.60 -12.98
N THR A 87 12.90 5.57 -11.72
CA THR A 87 13.70 6.15 -10.62
C THR A 87 14.37 5.08 -9.77
N GLN A 88 15.43 4.47 -10.32
CA GLN A 88 16.47 3.89 -9.48
C GLN A 88 17.16 5.07 -8.78
N VAL A 89 16.87 5.29 -7.50
CA VAL A 89 17.78 6.11 -6.68
C VAL A 89 19.07 5.30 -6.58
N PRO A 90 20.24 5.83 -7.01
CA PRO A 90 21.48 5.08 -6.94
C PRO A 90 21.74 4.67 -5.49
N SER A 91 22.08 3.40 -5.33
CA SER A 91 22.52 2.77 -4.08
C SER A 91 23.78 3.43 -3.51
#